data_AF-A0A1L6J981-F1
#
_entry.id   AF-A0A1L6J981-F1
#
_cell.length_a   1.000
_cell.length_b   1.000
_cell.length_c   1.000
_cell.angle_alpha   90.00
_cell.angle_beta   90.00
_cell.angle_gamma   90.00
#
_symmetry.space_group_name_H-M   'P 1'
#
loop_
_entity.id
_entity.type
_entity.pdbx_description
1 polymer ?
#
loop_
_entity_poly.entity_id
_entity_poly.type
_entity_poly.pdbx_seq_one_letter_code
_entity_poly.pdbx_strand_id
1 'polypeptide(L)' 'MTTNLMTDRGLLDRLSAAAKRGVSLEERRKQRLSFVYGNLPKSSSMTKHQVEQALERLDEMEGRG' A
#
# COMPACT_ATOMS: atom_id res chain seq x y z
N MET A 1 -4.61 23.67 -20.89
CA MET A 1 -4.65 22.54 -21.84
C MET A 1 -5.85 21.67 -21.50
N THR A 2 -6.87 21.65 -22.34
CA THR A 2 -8.05 20.80 -22.16
C THR A 2 -7.81 19.49 -22.89
N THR A 3 -7.32 18.48 -22.18
CA THR A 3 -7.18 17.12 -22.73
C THR A 3 -8.58 16.59 -23.01
N ASN A 4 -8.92 16.40 -24.29
CA ASN A 4 -10.15 15.76 -24.78
C ASN A 4 -10.06 14.24 -24.53
N LEU A 5 -9.94 13.87 -23.26
CA LEU A 5 -9.93 12.50 -22.79
C LEU A 5 -11.38 12.00 -22.84
N MET A 6 -11.67 11.11 -23.78
CA MET A 6 -12.91 10.31 -23.83
C MET A 6 -12.92 9.31 -22.66
N THR A 7 -12.82 9.82 -21.44
CA THR A 7 -12.76 9.02 -20.22
C THR A 7 -14.11 9.06 -19.55
N ASP A 8 -14.61 7.88 -19.20
CA ASP A 8 -15.84 7.70 -18.43
C ASP A 8 -15.84 8.64 -17.22
N ARG A 9 -16.82 9.54 -17.17
CA ARG A 9 -16.95 10.53 -16.10
C ARG A 9 -17.11 9.85 -14.74
N GLY A 10 -17.83 8.73 -14.68
CA GLY A 10 -18.01 7.94 -13.47
C GLY A 10 -16.72 7.25 -13.02
N LEU A 11 -15.79 6.94 -13.92
CA LEU A 11 -14.45 6.49 -13.54
C LEU A 11 -13.65 7.64 -12.91
N LEU A 12 -13.66 8.82 -13.53
CA LEU A 12 -12.93 9.99 -13.00
C LEU A 12 -13.42 10.41 -11.62
N ASP A 13 -14.73 10.41 -11.39
CA ASP A 13 -15.31 10.78 -10.11
C ASP A 13 -14.94 9.77 -9.02
N ARG A 14 -14.94 8.46 -9.34
CA ARG A 14 -14.50 7.41 -8.41
C ARG A 14 -13.01 7.52 -8.08
N LEU A 15 -12.16 7.79 -9.07
CA LEU A 15 -10.72 7.98 -8.85
C LEU A 15 -10.45 9.22 -8.00
N SER A 16 -11.16 10.33 -8.26
CA SER A 16 -11.08 11.56 -7.47
C SER A 16 -11.54 11.34 -6.02
N ALA A 17 -12.63 10.62 -5.81
CA ALA A 17 -13.12 10.26 -4.47
C ALA A 17 -12.13 9.35 -3.72
N ALA A 18 -11.59 8.33 -4.40
CA ALA A 18 -10.60 7.42 -3.82
C ALA A 18 -9.32 8.15 -3.42
N ALA A 19 -8.83 9.08 -4.25
CA ALA A 19 -7.66 9.89 -3.95
C ALA A 19 -7.86 10.79 -2.72
N LYS A 20 -9.08 11.30 -2.49
CA LYS A 20 -9.41 12.18 -1.36
C LYS A 20 -9.67 11.43 -0.06
N ARG A 21 -10.14 10.18 -0.11
CA ARG A 21 -10.45 9.35 1.06
C ARG A 21 -9.25 9.13 1.99
N GLY A 22 -8.04 9.22 1.45
CA GLY A 22 -6.83 8.81 2.16
C GLY A 22 -6.74 7.30 2.34
N VAL A 23 -5.60 6.84 2.86
CA VAL A 23 -5.32 5.41 3.09
C VAL A 23 -5.46 5.13 4.58
N SER A 24 -6.31 4.16 4.92
CA SER A 24 -6.47 3.71 6.32
C SER A 24 -5.18 3.08 6.85
N LEU A 25 -5.06 2.97 8.18
CA LEU A 25 -3.90 2.32 8.81
C LEU A 25 -3.72 0.87 8.33
N GLU A 26 -4.82 0.12 8.26
CA GLU A 26 -4.90 -1.24 7.71
C GLU A 26 -4.39 -1.32 6.26
N GLU A 27 -4.88 -0.44 5.38
CA GLU A 27 -4.45 -0.41 3.99
C GLU A 27 -2.97 -0.06 3.87
N ARG A 28 -2.49 0.88 4.69
CA ARG A 28 -1.07 1.26 4.75
C ARG A 28 -0.19 0.08 5.19
N ARG A 29 -0.61 -0.67 6.22
CA ARG A 29 0.06 -1.89 6.67
C ARG A 29 0.15 -2.92 5.54
N LYS A 30 -0.96 -3.18 4.84
CA LYS A 30 -1.01 -4.13 3.70
C LYS A 30 -0.14 -3.68 2.53
N GLN A 31 -0.15 -2.40 2.19
CA GLN A 31 0.70 -1.82 1.14
C GLN A 31 2.18 -1.97 1.48
N ARG A 32 2.57 -1.64 2.73
CA ARG A 32 3.96 -1.80 3.21
C ARG A 32 4.41 -3.26 3.15
N LEU A 33 3.60 -4.19 3.65
CA LEU A 33 3.91 -5.63 3.58
C LEU A 33 4.11 -6.09 2.14
N SER A 34 3.21 -5.69 1.24
CA SER A 34 3.28 -6.07 -0.17
C SER A 34 4.51 -5.49 -0.86
N PHE A 35 4.86 -4.23 -0.55
CA PHE A 35 6.05 -3.58 -1.07
C PHE A 35 7.33 -4.26 -0.61
N VAL A 36 7.48 -4.53 0.70
CA VAL A 36 8.68 -5.15 1.25
C VAL A 36 8.83 -6.57 0.72
N TYR A 37 7.77 -7.38 0.81
CA TYR A 37 7.80 -8.77 0.34
C TYR A 37 8.08 -8.86 -1.17
N GLY A 38 7.47 -8.00 -1.97
CA GLY A 38 7.67 -7.98 -3.43
C GLY A 38 9.06 -7.55 -3.87
N ASN A 39 9.78 -6.79 -3.04
CA ASN A 39 11.15 -6.33 -3.32
C ASN A 39 12.23 -7.18 -2.63
N LEU A 40 11.86 -8.27 -1.93
CA LEU A 40 12.85 -9.16 -1.36
C LEU A 40 13.73 -9.77 -2.47
N PRO A 41 15.05 -9.93 -2.21
CA PRO A 41 15.90 -10.68 -3.12
C PRO A 41 15.32 -12.07 -3.36
N LYS A 42 15.43 -12.59 -4.59
CA LYS A 42 14.96 -13.94 -4.92
C LYS A 42 15.64 -15.04 -4.09
N SER A 43 16.79 -14.75 -3.50
CA SER A 43 17.50 -15.63 -2.56
C SER A 43 16.92 -15.61 -1.15
N SER A 44 15.99 -14.70 -0.84
CA SER A 44 15.33 -14.65 0.46
C SER A 44 14.37 -15.83 0.60
N SER A 45 14.54 -16.60 1.67
CA SER A 45 13.63 -17.67 2.08
C SER A 45 12.48 -17.16 2.96
N MET A 46 12.38 -15.85 3.18
CA MET A 46 11.34 -15.29 4.04
C MET A 46 9.96 -15.45 3.42
N THR A 47 9.04 -15.99 4.20
CA THR A 47 7.63 -16.04 3.86
C THR A 47 6.96 -14.69 4.12
N LYS A 48 5.81 -14.45 3.48
CA LYS A 48 5.01 -13.24 3.70
C LYS A 48 4.65 -13.03 5.18
N HIS A 49 4.32 -14.12 5.89
CA HIS A 49 3.98 -14.06 7.31
C HIS A 49 5.18 -13.66 8.19
N GLN A 50 6.38 -14.14 7.88
CA GLN A 50 7.59 -13.73 8.60
C GLN A 50 7.95 -12.25 8.37
N VAL A 51 7.67 -11.72 7.17
CA VAL A 51 7.81 -10.28 6.89
C VAL A 51 6.80 -9.47 7.69
N GLU A 52 5.55 -9.91 7.75
CA GLU A 52 4.49 -9.26 8.54
C GLU A 52 4.89 -9.15 10.02
N GLN A 53 5.29 -10.26 10.65
CA GLN A 53 5.77 -10.27 12.04
C GLN A 53 7.03 -9.40 12.26
N ALA A 54 7.90 -9.29 11.25
CA ALA A 54 9.07 -8.42 11.34
C ALA A 54 8.67 -6.93 11.30
N LEU A 55 7.67 -6.59 10.48
CA LEU A 55 7.15 -5.23 10.40
C LEU A 55 6.42 -4.81 11.67
N GLU A 56 5.63 -5.71 12.28
CA GLU A 56 4.96 -5.46 13.56
C GLU A 56 5.97 -5.16 14.67
N ARG A 57 7.02 -5.97 14.81
CA ARG A 57 8.10 -5.73 15.78
C ARG A 57 8.79 -4.38 15.58
N LEU A 58 9.01 -3.97 14.33
CA LEU A 58 9.59 -2.66 14.04
C LEU A 58 8.65 -1.53 14.44
N ASP A 59 7.34 -1.68 14.21
CA ASP A 59 6.36 -0.67 14.61
C ASP A 59 6.29 -0.54 16.14
N GLU A 60 6.38 -1.64 16.89
CA GLU A 60 6.47 -1.63 18.36
C GLU A 60 7.72 -0.91 18.86
N MET A 61 8.89 -1.21 18.27
CA MET A 61 10.17 -0.57 18.63
C MET A 61 10.18 0.94 18.33
N GLU A 62 9.53 1.35 17.24
CA GLU A 62 9.44 2.76 16.83
C GLU A 62 8.30 3.53 17.52
N GLY A 63 7.52 2.88 18.39
CA GLY A 63 6.37 3.50 19.07
C GLY A 63 5.22 3.86 18.13
N ARG A 64 5.07 3.10 17.04
CA ARG A 64 4.05 3.29 15.97
C ARG A 64 2.91 2.27 16.05
N GLY A 65 2.86 1.48 17.13
CA GLY A 65 1.88 0.44 17.42
C GLY A 65 0.45 0.96 17.54
#